data_AF-A0A545S9F2-F1
#
_entry.id   AF-A0A545S9F2-F1
#
_cell.length_a   1.000
_cell.length_b   1.000
_cell.length_c   1.000
_cell.angle_alpha   90.00
_cell.angle_beta   90.00
_cell.angle_gamma   90.00
#
_symmetry.space_group_name_H-M   'P 1'
#
loop_
_entity.id
_entity.type
_entity.pdbx_description
1 polymer ?
#
loop_
_entity_poly.entity_id
_entity_poly.type
_entity_poly.pdbx_seq_one_letter_code
_entity_poly.pdbx_strand_id
1 'polypeptide(L)'
;MLSFDHLPEYEQQTRRNLMQAGLNLHARVVLAPLIPWRDDTGCEFSYYACDDALAQLKNELNGITPKILVLVDGPPASTGSQARYPAMPKVLQHFSNGSQLHFLMDDYIRSDEQQIVHAWEAELSKQAKPFRRTVFDRLEKKACILEIPSANTEQQA
;
A
#
# COMPACT_ATOMS: atom_id res chain seq x y z
N MET A 1 -12.92 1.01 4.44
CA MET A 1 -11.68 1.59 3.88
C MET A 1 -10.81 2.12 5.01
N LEU A 2 -9.50 1.88 4.96
CA LEU A 2 -8.52 2.43 5.89
C LEU A 2 -7.60 3.35 5.08
N SER A 3 -7.35 4.57 5.57
CA SER A 3 -6.49 5.57 4.91
C SER A 3 -5.56 6.22 5.93
N PHE A 4 -4.39 6.67 5.46
CA PHE A 4 -3.32 7.24 6.29
C PHE A 4 -2.97 8.65 5.83
N ASP A 5 -3.03 9.60 6.75
CA ASP A 5 -2.59 10.98 6.54
C ASP A 5 -1.44 11.29 7.49
N HIS A 6 -0.35 11.88 6.99
CA HIS A 6 0.83 12.14 7.81
C HIS A 6 0.81 13.49 8.54
N LEU A 7 -0.04 14.41 8.11
CA LEU A 7 -0.20 15.72 8.74
C LEU A 7 -1.61 15.84 9.34
N PRO A 8 -1.73 16.40 10.57
CA PRO A 8 -3.02 16.58 11.23
C PRO A 8 -4.04 17.38 10.41
N GLU A 9 -3.58 18.37 9.64
CA GLU A 9 -4.46 19.22 8.83
C GLU A 9 -5.21 18.45 7.74
N TYR A 10 -4.51 17.58 6.99
CA TYR A 10 -5.11 16.74 5.96
C TYR A 10 -6.00 15.67 6.58
N GLU A 11 -5.55 15.03 7.67
CA GLU A 11 -6.36 14.04 8.39
C GLU A 11 -7.71 14.64 8.82
N GLN A 12 -7.69 15.81 9.45
CA GLN A 12 -8.90 16.48 9.90
C GLN A 12 -9.78 16.91 8.72
N GLN A 13 -9.17 17.39 7.63
CA GLN A 13 -9.91 17.78 6.43
C GLN A 13 -10.61 16.57 5.79
N THR A 14 -9.89 15.46 5.61
CA THR A 14 -10.43 14.21 5.07
C THR A 14 -11.57 13.69 5.95
N ARG A 15 -11.38 13.70 7.29
CA ARG A 15 -12.41 13.29 8.24
C ARG A 15 -13.66 14.16 8.15
N ARG A 16 -13.52 15.49 8.04
CA ARG A 16 -14.66 16.41 7.82
C ARG A 16 -15.40 16.10 6.52
N ASN A 17 -14.67 15.90 5.43
CA ASN A 17 -15.26 15.56 4.13
C ASN A 17 -16.07 14.25 4.21
N LEU A 18 -15.54 13.22 4.88
CA LEU A 18 -16.24 11.95 5.09
C LEU A 18 -17.52 12.12 5.90
N MET A 19 -17.51 12.95 6.96
CA MET A 19 -18.72 13.24 7.75
C MET A 19 -19.77 13.97 6.91
N GLN A 20 -19.36 15.00 6.16
CA GLN A 20 -20.26 15.77 5.30
C GLN A 20 -20.89 14.91 4.19
N ALA A 21 -20.15 13.93 3.68
CA ALA A 21 -20.62 12.97 2.69
C ALA A 21 -21.41 11.79 3.29
N GLY A 22 -21.52 11.68 4.63
CA GLY A 22 -22.17 10.53 5.29
C GLY A 22 -21.41 9.20 5.16
N LEU A 23 -20.10 9.25 4.87
CA LEU A 23 -19.25 8.07 4.60
C LEU A 23 -18.37 7.66 5.80
N ASN A 24 -18.53 8.30 6.95
CA ASN A 24 -17.72 8.07 8.16
C ASN A 24 -17.83 6.65 8.75
N LEU A 25 -18.86 5.88 8.38
CA LEU A 25 -18.99 4.47 8.75
C LEU A 25 -18.27 3.52 7.77
N HIS A 26 -17.93 4.00 6.57
CA HIS A 26 -17.33 3.20 5.51
C HIS A 26 -15.81 3.43 5.38
N ALA A 27 -15.30 4.53 5.94
CA ALA A 27 -13.89 4.90 5.88
C ALA A 27 -13.37 5.41 7.23
N ARG A 28 -12.19 4.90 7.63
CA ARG A 28 -11.42 5.38 8.77
C ARG A 28 -10.13 6.04 8.26
N VAL A 29 -9.89 7.28 8.69
CA VAL A 29 -8.63 8.00 8.45
C VAL A 29 -7.79 7.94 9.72
N VAL A 30 -6.53 7.57 9.57
CA VAL A 30 -5.57 7.47 10.68
C VAL A 30 -4.51 8.55 10.47
N LEU A 31 -4.29 9.37 11.50
CA LEU A 31 -3.10 10.22 11.57
C LEU A 31 -1.89 9.30 11.77
N ALA A 32 -1.04 9.20 10.75
CA ALA A 32 0.15 8.36 10.74
C ALA A 32 1.37 9.23 10.35
N PRO A 33 1.97 9.95 11.31
CA PRO A 33 3.15 10.76 11.06
C PRO A 33 4.26 9.94 10.40
N LEU A 34 5.10 10.59 9.60
CA LEU A 34 6.23 9.91 8.98
C LEU A 34 7.30 9.65 10.03
N ILE A 35 7.69 8.38 10.17
CA ILE A 35 8.75 7.90 11.04
C ILE A 35 9.82 7.19 10.21
N PRO A 36 11.07 7.12 10.69
CA PRO A 36 12.09 6.32 10.04
C PRO A 36 11.67 4.85 9.97
N TRP A 37 11.75 4.27 8.78
CA TRP A 37 11.57 2.84 8.50
C TRP A 37 12.77 2.35 7.72
N ARG A 38 13.24 1.13 8.00
CA ARG A 38 14.38 0.53 7.32
C ARG A 38 14.00 -0.77 6.65
N ASP A 39 14.53 -0.97 5.45
CA ASP A 39 14.44 -2.26 4.77
C ASP A 39 15.50 -3.25 5.29
N ASP A 40 15.47 -4.48 4.77
CA ASP A 40 16.41 -5.54 5.15
C ASP A 40 17.87 -5.27 4.75
N THR A 41 18.10 -4.29 3.86
CA THR A 41 19.44 -3.83 3.46
C THR A 41 19.98 -2.71 4.36
N GLY A 42 19.13 -2.17 5.24
CA GLY A 42 19.42 -1.04 6.12
C GLY A 42 19.16 0.33 5.50
N CYS A 43 18.61 0.39 4.28
CA CYS A 43 18.20 1.63 3.64
C CYS A 43 17.05 2.27 4.43
N GLU A 44 17.13 3.57 4.71
CA GLU A 44 16.14 4.28 5.53
C GLU A 44 15.19 5.12 4.67
N PHE A 45 13.91 5.07 5.02
CA PHE A 45 12.81 5.80 4.39
C PHE A 45 12.01 6.53 5.47
N SER A 46 11.45 7.69 5.14
CA SER A 46 10.47 8.38 5.99
C SER A 46 9.08 7.93 5.57
N TYR A 47 8.40 7.13 6.42
CA TYR A 47 7.14 6.49 6.04
C TYR A 47 6.09 6.49 7.15
N TYR A 48 4.83 6.29 6.79
CA TYR A 48 3.70 6.31 7.72
C TYR A 48 3.90 5.37 8.92
N ALA A 49 3.67 5.89 10.13
CA ALA A 49 3.52 5.11 11.36
C ALA A 49 2.18 4.33 11.36
N CYS A 50 2.05 3.33 10.49
CA CYS A 50 0.79 2.64 10.21
C CYS A 50 0.70 1.20 10.75
N ASP A 51 1.75 0.69 11.39
CA ASP A 51 1.84 -0.73 11.79
C ASP A 51 0.72 -1.16 12.75
N ASP A 52 0.38 -0.33 13.76
CA ASP A 52 -0.70 -0.62 14.70
C ASP A 52 -2.07 -0.70 14.01
N ALA A 53 -2.34 0.21 13.08
CA ALA A 53 -3.59 0.25 12.34
C ALA A 53 -3.71 -0.93 11.35
N LEU A 54 -2.60 -1.34 10.73
CA LEU A 54 -2.55 -2.54 9.89
C LEU A 54 -2.74 -3.82 10.71
N ALA A 55 -2.12 -3.90 11.89
CA ALA A 55 -2.32 -5.01 12.83
C ALA A 55 -3.77 -5.09 13.31
N GLN A 56 -4.39 -3.96 13.63
CA GLN A 56 -5.80 -3.90 13.98
C GLN A 56 -6.68 -4.38 12.82
N LEU A 57 -6.44 -3.89 11.59
CA LEU A 57 -7.20 -4.32 10.42
C LEU A 57 -7.05 -5.83 10.16
N LYS A 58 -5.84 -6.37 10.32
CA LYS A 58 -5.61 -7.82 10.22
C LYS A 58 -6.48 -8.60 11.21
N ASN A 59 -6.57 -8.13 12.46
CA ASN A 59 -7.41 -8.75 13.48
C ASN A 59 -8.91 -8.65 13.15
N GLU A 60 -9.36 -7.49 12.64
CA GLU A 60 -10.75 -7.27 12.18
C GLU A 60 -11.13 -8.22 11.02
N LEU A 61 -10.16 -8.57 10.16
CA LEU A 61 -10.33 -9.48 9.03
C LEU A 61 -9.95 -10.93 9.35
N ASN A 62 -9.70 -11.27 10.61
CA ASN A 62 -9.29 -12.61 10.98
C ASN A 62 -10.41 -13.64 10.67
N GLY A 63 -10.01 -14.82 10.19
CA GLY A 63 -10.95 -15.90 9.83
C GLY A 63 -11.57 -15.81 8.44
N ILE A 64 -11.18 -14.83 7.62
CA ILE A 64 -11.51 -14.78 6.19
C ILE A 64 -10.26 -14.67 5.31
N THR A 65 -10.43 -14.88 4.01
CA THR A 65 -9.40 -14.72 2.96
C THR A 65 -9.70 -13.42 2.21
N PRO A 66 -9.20 -12.25 2.67
CA PRO A 66 -9.60 -10.98 2.08
C PRO A 66 -8.94 -10.76 0.71
N LYS A 67 -9.64 -10.00 -0.14
CA LYS A 67 -9.08 -9.36 -1.34
C LYS A 67 -8.87 -7.90 -1.02
N ILE A 68 -7.62 -7.45 -1.01
CA ILE A 68 -7.24 -6.11 -0.56
C ILE A 68 -6.62 -5.34 -1.72
N LEU A 69 -7.24 -4.21 -2.07
CA LEU A 69 -6.65 -3.21 -2.94
C LEU A 69 -5.95 -2.15 -2.06
N VAL A 70 -4.67 -1.94 -2.32
CA VAL A 70 -3.83 -0.91 -1.70
C VAL A 70 -3.59 0.18 -2.73
N LEU A 71 -4.11 1.38 -2.47
CA LEU A 71 -3.83 2.57 -3.26
C LEU A 71 -2.57 3.23 -2.72
N VAL A 72 -1.54 3.35 -3.55
CA VAL A 72 -0.24 3.90 -3.15
C VAL A 72 -0.07 5.27 -3.79
N ASP A 73 -0.52 6.29 -3.06
CA ASP A 73 -0.40 7.71 -3.44
C ASP A 73 0.31 8.55 -2.34
N GLY A 74 1.17 7.91 -1.55
CA GLY A 74 1.91 8.63 -0.54
C GLY A 74 3.00 7.81 0.14
N PRO A 75 3.88 8.48 0.91
CA PRO A 75 3.88 9.93 1.16
C PRO A 75 4.38 10.74 -0.06
N PRO A 76 4.26 12.09 -0.04
CA PRO A 76 4.69 12.92 -1.16
C PRO A 76 6.13 12.63 -1.59
N ALA A 77 6.43 12.67 -2.89
CA ALA A 77 7.77 12.40 -3.41
C ALA A 77 8.87 13.32 -2.82
N SER A 78 8.50 14.50 -2.31
CA SER A 78 9.40 15.40 -1.61
C SER A 78 9.89 14.89 -0.24
N THR A 79 9.29 13.82 0.29
CA THR A 79 9.66 13.23 1.59
C THR A 79 10.86 12.29 1.52
N GLY A 80 11.28 11.89 0.31
CA GLY A 80 12.47 11.09 0.06
C GLY A 80 12.46 10.41 -1.31
N SER A 81 13.63 9.98 -1.78
CA SER A 81 13.69 9.11 -2.96
C SER A 81 12.99 7.80 -2.64
N GLN A 82 12.22 7.29 -3.60
CA GLN A 82 11.42 6.08 -3.44
C GLN A 82 10.53 6.10 -2.20
N ALA A 83 10.01 7.28 -1.84
CA ALA A 83 9.19 7.50 -0.64
C ALA A 83 8.04 6.48 -0.47
N ARG A 84 7.48 6.00 -1.59
CA ARG A 84 6.36 5.04 -1.61
C ARG A 84 6.78 3.57 -1.48
N TYR A 85 8.07 3.26 -1.56
CA TYR A 85 8.61 1.91 -1.50
C TYR A 85 8.14 1.10 -0.29
N PRO A 86 8.06 1.65 0.93
CA PRO A 86 7.67 0.86 2.10
C PRO A 86 6.21 0.36 2.09
N ALA A 87 5.35 0.83 1.17
CA ALA A 87 3.94 0.45 1.12
C ALA A 87 3.74 -1.07 1.02
N MET A 88 4.41 -1.73 0.07
CA MET A 88 4.29 -3.17 -0.12
C MET A 88 4.86 -3.99 1.04
N PRO A 89 6.14 -3.82 1.48
CA PRO A 89 6.70 -4.64 2.55
C PRO A 89 5.92 -4.48 3.86
N LYS A 90 5.45 -3.26 4.20
CA LYS A 90 4.59 -3.06 5.38
C LYS A 90 3.29 -3.82 5.29
N VAL A 91 2.56 -3.75 4.18
CA VAL A 91 1.31 -4.51 4.03
C VAL A 91 1.56 -6.02 4.06
N LEU A 92 2.62 -6.49 3.39
CA LEU A 92 2.98 -7.92 3.37
C LEU A 92 3.34 -8.46 4.77
N GLN A 93 3.96 -7.65 5.64
CA GLN A 93 4.25 -8.03 7.02
C GLN A 93 2.98 -8.44 7.78
N HIS A 94 1.83 -7.85 7.45
CA HIS A 94 0.55 -8.16 8.10
C HIS A 94 -0.29 -9.18 7.33
N PHE A 95 -0.28 -9.17 5.99
CA PHE A 95 -1.22 -9.92 5.13
C PHE A 95 -0.58 -10.97 4.20
N SER A 96 0.69 -11.33 4.40
CA SER A 96 1.48 -12.20 3.48
C SER A 96 0.93 -13.61 3.22
N ASN A 97 0.04 -14.13 4.06
CA ASN A 97 -0.51 -15.48 3.94
C ASN A 97 -2.04 -15.44 3.87
N GLY A 98 -2.61 -16.04 2.82
CA GLY A 98 -4.06 -16.20 2.67
C GLY A 98 -4.83 -14.97 2.19
N SER A 99 -4.17 -13.86 1.84
CA SER A 99 -4.84 -12.70 1.21
C SER A 99 -4.47 -12.59 -0.27
N GLN A 100 -5.41 -12.13 -1.10
CA GLN A 100 -5.09 -11.64 -2.44
C GLN A 100 -4.85 -10.13 -2.33
N LEU A 101 -3.69 -9.66 -2.80
CA LEU A 101 -3.29 -8.26 -2.68
C LEU A 101 -3.11 -7.63 -4.06
N HIS A 102 -3.60 -6.41 -4.23
CA HIS A 102 -3.36 -5.59 -5.40
C HIS A 102 -2.78 -4.26 -4.95
N PHE A 103 -1.57 -3.92 -5.39
CA PHE A 103 -0.95 -2.62 -5.16
C PHE A 103 -1.13 -1.77 -6.41
N LEU A 104 -1.96 -0.74 -6.34
CA LEU A 104 -2.11 0.27 -7.39
C LEU A 104 -1.19 1.45 -7.08
N MET A 105 -0.10 1.56 -7.84
CA MET A 105 0.82 2.70 -7.81
C MET A 105 0.25 3.85 -8.65
N ASP A 106 0.01 5.00 -8.02
CA ASP A 106 -0.36 6.24 -8.71
C ASP A 106 0.87 6.94 -9.31
N ASP A 107 0.65 7.91 -10.21
CA ASP A 107 1.69 8.73 -10.84
C ASP A 107 2.80 7.92 -11.55
N TYR A 108 2.48 6.73 -12.10
CA TYR A 108 3.45 5.78 -12.67
C TYR A 108 4.22 6.28 -13.90
N ILE A 109 3.88 7.44 -14.46
CA ILE A 109 4.69 8.14 -15.47
C ILE A 109 6.08 8.52 -14.94
N ARG A 110 6.23 8.73 -13.64
CA ARG A 110 7.48 9.11 -13.01
C ARG A 110 8.44 7.91 -12.88
N SER A 111 9.73 8.19 -13.01
CA SER A 111 10.77 7.18 -12.93
C SER A 111 10.94 6.58 -11.53
N ASP A 112 10.69 7.37 -10.48
CA ASP A 112 10.84 6.93 -9.08
C ASP A 112 9.78 5.84 -8.76
N GLU A 113 8.52 6.09 -9.11
CA GLU A 113 7.40 5.14 -8.98
C GLU A 113 7.60 3.88 -9.83
N GLN A 114 8.22 4.01 -11.02
CA GLN A 114 8.64 2.85 -11.80
C GLN A 114 9.73 2.03 -11.09
N GLN A 115 10.77 2.68 -10.56
CA GLN A 115 11.84 2.00 -9.83
C GLN A 115 11.31 1.26 -8.60
N ILE A 116 10.36 1.86 -7.88
CA ILE A 116 9.70 1.23 -6.73
C ILE A 116 9.02 -0.08 -7.13
N VAL A 117 8.22 -0.08 -8.21
CA VAL A 117 7.55 -1.31 -8.68
C VAL A 117 8.56 -2.37 -9.10
N HIS A 118 9.65 -2.00 -9.79
CA HIS A 118 10.70 -2.96 -10.16
C HIS A 118 11.42 -3.54 -8.93
N ALA A 119 11.63 -2.73 -7.89
CA ALA A 119 12.21 -3.19 -6.63
C ALA A 119 11.27 -4.20 -5.93
N TRP A 120 9.96 -3.93 -5.92
CA TRP A 120 8.97 -4.86 -5.42
C TRP A 120 8.93 -6.18 -6.19
N GLU A 121 8.97 -6.15 -7.52
CA GLU A 121 9.04 -7.36 -8.36
C GLU A 121 10.29 -8.20 -8.03
N ALA A 122 11.44 -7.55 -7.83
CA ALA A 122 12.68 -8.21 -7.45
C ALA A 122 12.58 -8.85 -6.05
N GLU A 123 11.94 -8.17 -5.10
CA GLU A 123 11.72 -8.68 -3.74
C GLU A 123 10.79 -9.90 -3.73
N LEU A 124 9.67 -9.84 -4.46
CA LEU A 124 8.73 -10.95 -4.59
C LEU A 124 9.40 -12.15 -5.28
N SER A 125 10.20 -11.90 -6.31
CA SER A 125 10.96 -12.94 -7.01
C SER A 125 11.96 -13.66 -6.09
N LYS A 126 12.68 -12.91 -5.24
CA LYS A 126 13.59 -13.48 -4.23
C LYS A 126 12.86 -14.36 -3.22
N GLN A 127 11.62 -14.02 -2.89
CA GLN A 127 10.77 -14.79 -1.97
C GLN A 127 10.00 -15.93 -2.67
N ALA A 128 10.23 -16.15 -3.98
CA ALA A 128 9.45 -17.08 -4.81
C ALA A 128 7.93 -16.87 -4.72
N LYS A 129 7.50 -15.61 -4.49
CA LYS A 129 6.07 -15.26 -4.47
C LYS A 129 5.62 -14.95 -5.90
N PRO A 130 4.55 -15.59 -6.40
CA PRO A 130 4.01 -15.25 -7.71
C PRO A 130 3.44 -13.83 -7.71
N PHE A 131 3.56 -13.13 -8.84
CA PHE A 131 2.95 -11.83 -9.03
C PHE A 131 2.61 -11.56 -10.49
N ARG A 132 1.70 -10.62 -10.73
CA ARG A 132 1.36 -10.12 -12.07
C ARG A 132 1.38 -8.60 -12.09
N ARG A 133 2.16 -8.03 -13.00
CA ARG A 133 2.20 -6.59 -13.25
C ARG A 133 1.28 -6.22 -14.42
N THR A 134 0.46 -5.20 -14.25
CA THR A 134 -0.38 -4.61 -15.31
C THR A 134 -0.17 -3.09 -15.32
N VAL A 135 0.20 -2.54 -16.47
CA VAL A 135 0.41 -1.09 -16.65
C VAL A 135 -0.74 -0.50 -17.46
N PHE A 136 -1.31 0.59 -16.94
CA PHE A 136 -2.34 1.39 -17.60
C PHE A 136 -1.68 2.59 -18.27
N ASP A 137 -1.28 2.42 -19.53
CA ASP A 137 -0.52 3.43 -20.30
C ASP A 137 -1.39 4.52 -20.95
N ARG A 138 -2.71 4.28 -21.05
CA ARG A 138 -3.70 5.22 -21.63
C ARG A 138 -4.23 6.26 -20.64
N LEU A 139 -3.80 6.24 -19.38
CA LEU A 139 -4.14 7.26 -18.39
C LEU A 139 -3.13 8.41 -18.47
N GLU A 140 -3.58 9.65 -18.22
CA GLU A 140 -2.75 10.86 -18.29
C GLU A 140 -1.42 10.70 -17.54
N LYS A 141 -1.49 10.16 -16.31
CA LYS A 141 -0.33 9.96 -15.45
C LYS A 141 0.20 8.54 -15.40
N LYS A 142 -0.41 7.64 -16.20
CA LYS A 142 -0.26 6.18 -16.12
C LYS A 142 -0.60 5.65 -14.72
N ALA A 143 -0.79 4.33 -14.63
CA ALA A 143 -0.85 3.65 -13.34
C ALA A 143 -0.29 2.24 -13.48
N CYS A 144 0.10 1.63 -12.37
CA CYS A 144 0.57 0.25 -12.37
C CYS A 144 -0.12 -0.53 -11.26
N ILE A 145 -0.66 -1.70 -11.59
CA ILE A 145 -1.11 -2.68 -10.60
C ILE A 145 -0.09 -3.79 -10.52
N LEU A 146 0.38 -4.05 -9.30
CA LEU A 146 1.10 -5.27 -8.95
C LEU A 146 0.18 -6.17 -8.13
N GLU A 147 -0.20 -7.30 -8.71
CA GLU A 147 -1.07 -8.30 -8.09
C GLU A 147 -0.24 -9.42 -7.48
N ILE A 148 -0.59 -9.81 -6.26
CA ILE A 148 -0.06 -10.96 -5.53
C ILE A 148 -1.24 -11.88 -5.19
N PRO A 149 -1.36 -13.06 -5.83
CA PRO A 149 -2.46 -13.98 -5.59
C PRO A 149 -2.34 -14.60 -4.19
N SER A 150 -3.48 -15.09 -3.68
CA SER A 150 -3.46 -15.88 -2.45
C SER A 150 -2.82 -17.24 -2.71
N ALA A 151 -2.09 -17.80 -1.73
CA ALA A 151 -1.46 -19.12 -1.84
C ALA A 151 -2.45 -20.28 -2.17
N ASN A 152 -3.75 -20.09 -1.96
CA ASN A 152 -4.76 -21.11 -2.21
C ASN A 152 -5.32 -21.12 -3.65
N THR A 153 -4.89 -20.20 -4.52
CA THR A 153 -5.44 -20.08 -5.87
C THR A 153 -4.85 -21.11 -6.86
N GLU A 154 -3.79 -21.83 -6.48
CA GLU A 154 -3.13 -22.84 -7.34
C GLU A 154 -3.83 -24.21 -7.40
N GLN A 155 -4.95 -24.43 -6.67
CA GLN A 155 -5.69 -25.71 -6.71
C GLN A 155 -6.96 -25.69 -7.58
N GLN A 156 -7.23 -24.60 -8.31
CA GLN A 156 -8.39 -24.50 -9.19
C GLN A 156 -8.02 -23.80 -10.51
N ALA A 157 -7.23 -24.48 -11.33
CA ALA A 157 -7.08 -24.17 -12.77
C ALA A 157 -6.86 -25.48 -13.54
#